data_AF-A0A0F9HGM0-F1
#
_entry.id   AF-A0A0F9HGM0-F1
#
_cell.length_a   1.000
_cell.length_b   1.000
_cell.length_c   1.000
_cell.angle_alpha   90.00
_cell.angle_beta   90.00
_cell.angle_gamma   90.00
#
_symmetry.space_group_name_H-M   'P 1'
#
loop_
_entity.id
_entity.type
_entity.pdbx_description
1 polymer ?
#
loop_
_entity_poly.entity_id
_entity_poly.type
_entity_poly.pdbx_seq_one_letter_code
_entity_poly.pdbx_strand_id
1 'polypeptide(L)'
;MSHEFLFRKRKISEKSRNKSNIKELWPIIFSYAIISLTHATIVINMITLSNVMWPGDSLRILEMGLILSVGLWATAISGIIIGGLADRYSRKKLMIFVLGLMGFAYILNGFAPAAQGTFTWMIFLIASILSGFGIGGLRPILLSYTNDSL
;
A
#
# COMPACT_ATOMS: atom_id res chain seq x y z
N MET A 1 13.45 -45.48 -23.30
CA MET A 1 12.36 -45.50 -22.31
C MET A 1 12.49 -44.41 -21.22
N SER A 2 13.68 -43.86 -20.92
CA SER A 2 13.84 -42.77 -19.91
C SER A 2 13.40 -41.37 -20.38
N HIS A 3 13.54 -41.05 -21.68
CA HIS A 3 13.22 -39.73 -22.23
C HIS A 3 11.71 -39.39 -22.23
N GLU A 4 10.86 -40.35 -22.57
CA GLU A 4 9.39 -40.17 -22.51
C GLU A 4 8.88 -40.00 -21.09
N PHE A 5 9.48 -40.71 -20.13
CA PHE A 5 9.10 -40.62 -18.73
C PHE A 5 9.44 -39.23 -18.15
N LEU A 6 10.59 -38.68 -18.52
CA LEU A 6 10.99 -37.31 -18.17
C LEU A 6 10.09 -36.26 -18.84
N PHE A 7 9.74 -36.44 -20.13
CA PHE A 7 8.82 -35.56 -20.84
C PHE A 7 7.42 -35.54 -20.21
N ARG A 8 6.92 -36.72 -19.80
CA ARG A 8 5.61 -36.86 -19.16
C ARG A 8 5.60 -36.24 -17.76
N LYS A 9 6.67 -36.40 -16.97
CA LYS A 9 6.83 -35.71 -15.68
C LYS A 9 6.85 -34.19 -15.84
N ARG A 10 7.54 -33.68 -16.88
CA ARG A 10 7.59 -32.25 -17.22
C ARG A 10 6.21 -31.71 -17.59
N LYS A 11 5.47 -32.40 -18.47
CA LYS A 11 4.09 -32.03 -18.83
C LYS A 11 3.11 -32.09 -17.66
N ILE A 12 3.26 -33.06 -16.75
CA ILE A 12 2.41 -33.15 -15.55
C ILE A 12 2.75 -32.01 -14.57
N SER A 13 4.03 -31.70 -14.39
CA SER A 13 4.51 -30.56 -13.60
C SER A 13 4.04 -29.22 -14.20
N GLU A 14 4.04 -29.05 -15.51
CA GLU A 14 3.52 -27.85 -16.18
C GLU A 14 1.99 -27.76 -16.11
N LYS A 15 1.29 -28.90 -16.24
CA LYS A 15 -0.18 -28.95 -16.16
C LYS A 15 -0.72 -28.76 -14.74
N SER A 16 0.05 -29.13 -13.70
CA SER A 16 -0.28 -28.82 -12.29
C SER A 16 0.12 -27.40 -11.89
N ARG A 17 1.11 -26.81 -12.56
CA ARG A 17 1.55 -25.42 -12.36
C ARG A 17 0.56 -24.42 -12.95
N ASN A 18 -0.17 -24.80 -14.01
CA ASN A 18 -1.02 -23.89 -14.79
C ASN A 18 -2.53 -23.97 -14.45
N LYS A 19 -2.88 -24.12 -13.17
CA LYS A 19 -4.24 -23.83 -12.67
C LYS A 19 -4.16 -22.65 -11.71
N SER A 20 -3.89 -21.48 -12.28
CA SER A 20 -4.17 -20.19 -11.65
C SER A 20 -5.58 -20.22 -11.05
N ASN A 21 -5.67 -20.36 -9.74
CA ASN A 21 -6.94 -20.25 -9.03
C ASN A 21 -7.21 -18.77 -8.81
N ILE A 22 -7.81 -18.11 -9.79
CA ILE A 22 -8.22 -16.69 -9.69
C ILE A 22 -9.04 -16.38 -8.42
N LYS A 23 -9.69 -17.41 -7.86
CA LYS A 23 -10.41 -17.37 -6.57
C LYS A 23 -9.50 -17.07 -5.37
N GLU A 24 -8.24 -17.47 -5.41
CA GLU A 24 -7.25 -17.21 -4.35
C GLU A 24 -6.72 -15.78 -4.39
N LEU A 25 -6.80 -15.12 -5.55
CA LEU A 25 -6.40 -13.72 -5.74
C LEU A 25 -7.49 -12.72 -5.36
N TRP A 26 -8.75 -13.14 -5.30
CA TRP A 26 -9.89 -12.27 -4.98
C TRP A 26 -9.74 -11.47 -3.68
N PRO A 27 -9.34 -12.09 -2.53
CA PRO A 27 -9.13 -11.35 -1.29
C PRO A 27 -8.05 -10.26 -1.40
N ILE A 28 -7.04 -10.51 -2.22
CA ILE A 28 -5.92 -9.59 -2.45
C ILE A 28 -6.37 -8.41 -3.29
N ILE A 29 -7.05 -8.68 -4.42
CA ILE A 29 -7.62 -7.66 -5.30
C ILE A 29 -8.57 -6.76 -4.50
N PHE A 30 -9.46 -7.37 -3.71
CA PHE A 30 -10.40 -6.64 -2.87
C PHE A 30 -9.71 -5.75 -1.83
N SER A 31 -8.69 -6.27 -1.14
CA SER A 31 -7.91 -5.50 -0.17
C SER A 31 -7.20 -4.31 -0.83
N TYR A 32 -6.61 -4.52 -2.01
CA TYR A 32 -5.95 -3.45 -2.77
C TYR A 32 -6.93 -2.38 -3.28
N ALA A 33 -8.14 -2.79 -3.67
CA ALA A 33 -9.20 -1.87 -4.06
C ALA A 33 -9.63 -0.97 -2.90
N ILE A 34 -9.82 -1.53 -1.70
CA ILE A 34 -10.13 -0.75 -0.49
C ILE A 34 -9.02 0.26 -0.20
N ILE A 35 -7.76 -0.18 -0.23
CA ILE A 35 -6.61 0.69 0.02
C ILE A 35 -6.55 1.85 -0.97
N SER A 36 -6.78 1.55 -2.25
CA SER A 36 -6.79 2.55 -3.32
C SER A 36 -7.92 3.57 -3.13
N LEU A 37 -9.10 3.11 -2.70
CA LEU A 37 -10.24 3.97 -2.38
C LEU A 37 -9.97 4.87 -1.18
N THR A 38 -9.36 4.34 -0.12
CA THR A 38 -8.95 5.13 1.07
C THR A 38 -7.94 6.20 0.68
N HIS A 39 -6.95 5.85 -0.15
CA HIS A 39 -5.96 6.81 -0.61
C HIS A 39 -6.58 7.90 -1.50
N ALA A 40 -7.47 7.52 -2.44
CA ALA A 40 -8.18 8.48 -3.28
C ALA A 40 -9.05 9.44 -2.45
N THR A 41 -9.71 8.95 -1.41
CA THR A 41 -10.52 9.77 -0.49
C THR A 41 -9.70 10.89 0.14
N ILE A 42 -8.45 10.63 0.54
CA ILE A 42 -7.56 11.65 1.12
C ILE A 42 -7.22 12.73 0.08
N VAL A 43 -6.90 12.32 -1.16
CA VAL A 43 -6.54 13.25 -2.24
C VAL A 43 -7.73 14.14 -2.63
N ILE A 44 -8.92 13.56 -2.77
CA ILE A 44 -10.13 14.30 -3.15
C ILE A 44 -10.54 15.29 -2.05
N ASN A 45 -10.34 14.94 -0.78
CA ASN A 45 -10.73 15.77 0.35
C ASN A 45 -9.68 16.81 0.77
N MET A 46 -8.70 17.15 -0.07
CA MET A 46 -7.65 18.13 0.28
C MET A 46 -8.20 19.50 0.69
N ILE A 47 -9.25 19.98 0.02
CA ILE A 47 -9.89 21.26 0.38
C ILE A 47 -10.56 21.14 1.76
N THR A 48 -11.30 20.06 1.99
CA THR A 48 -11.94 19.76 3.28
C THR A 48 -10.91 19.64 4.39
N LEU A 49 -9.79 18.97 4.14
CA LEU A 49 -8.69 18.81 5.11
C LEU A 49 -8.06 20.16 5.48
N SER A 50 -7.83 21.04 4.51
CA SER A 50 -7.35 22.41 4.78
C SER A 50 -8.32 23.15 5.70
N ASN A 51 -9.63 23.05 5.45
CA ASN A 51 -10.66 23.70 6.27
C ASN A 51 -10.77 23.10 7.68
N VAL A 52 -10.53 21.79 7.84
CA VAL A 52 -10.50 21.13 9.16
C VAL A 52 -9.29 21.60 9.99
N MET A 53 -8.15 21.80 9.35
CA MET A 53 -6.92 22.25 10.02
C MET A 53 -6.97 23.75 10.35
N TRP A 54 -7.35 24.59 9.37
CA TRP A 54 -7.44 26.05 9.50
C TRP A 54 -8.84 26.54 9.10
N PRO A 55 -9.82 26.49 10.01
CA PRO A 55 -11.19 26.93 9.70
C PRO A 55 -11.24 28.42 9.35
N GLY A 56 -11.86 28.74 8.21
CA GLY A 56 -12.04 30.12 7.76
C GLY A 56 -10.80 30.77 7.12
N ASP A 57 -9.66 30.07 7.07
CA ASP A 57 -8.51 30.49 6.28
C ASP A 57 -8.73 30.13 4.79
N SER A 58 -8.03 30.84 3.92
CA SER A 58 -7.93 30.48 2.51
C SER A 58 -7.23 29.11 2.34
N LEU A 59 -7.47 28.44 1.21
CA LEU A 59 -6.84 27.15 0.93
C LEU A 59 -5.31 27.25 1.01
N ARG A 60 -4.72 26.51 1.94
CA ARG A 60 -3.27 26.43 2.15
C ARG A 60 -2.62 25.42 1.22
N ILE A 61 -2.45 25.83 -0.04
CA ILE A 61 -2.05 24.96 -1.16
C ILE A 61 -0.67 24.32 -0.91
N LEU A 62 0.30 25.07 -0.37
CA LEU A 62 1.66 24.56 -0.14
C LEU A 62 1.66 23.44 0.91
N GLU A 63 0.98 23.66 2.04
CA GLU A 63 0.86 22.70 3.13
C GLU A 63 0.14 21.41 2.68
N MET A 64 -0.94 21.54 1.90
CA MET A 64 -1.64 20.37 1.35
C MET A 64 -0.80 19.64 0.30
N GLY A 65 -0.13 20.40 -0.57
CA GLY A 65 0.80 19.86 -1.57
C GLY A 65 1.98 19.12 -0.93
N LEU A 66 2.48 19.58 0.22
CA LEU A 66 3.53 18.91 0.97
C LEU A 66 3.09 17.57 1.54
N ILE A 67 1.87 17.47 2.10
CA ILE A 67 1.31 16.19 2.58
C ILE A 67 1.31 15.16 1.45
N LEU A 68 0.84 15.54 0.26
CA LEU A 68 0.81 14.67 -0.91
C LEU A 68 2.21 14.30 -1.39
N SER A 69 3.06 15.30 -1.60
CA SER A 69 4.39 15.13 -2.18
C SER A 69 5.25 14.22 -1.30
N VAL A 70 5.28 14.49 0.00
CA VAL A 70 6.05 13.69 0.95
C VAL A 70 5.52 12.26 1.04
N GLY A 71 4.20 12.06 1.02
CA GLY A 71 3.59 10.73 0.97
C GLY A 71 3.98 9.95 -0.30
N LEU A 72 4.01 10.60 -1.46
CA LEU A 72 4.46 10.00 -2.72
C LEU A 72 5.95 9.64 -2.69
N TRP A 73 6.80 10.51 -2.16
CA TRP A 73 8.22 10.21 -1.95
C TRP A 73 8.42 9.02 -1.00
N ALA A 74 7.69 8.98 0.12
CA ALA A 74 7.71 7.84 1.04
C ALA A 74 7.28 6.54 0.37
N THR A 75 6.28 6.61 -0.53
CA THR A 75 5.82 5.48 -1.34
C THR A 75 6.93 4.96 -2.25
N ALA A 76 7.60 5.84 -2.99
CA ALA A 76 8.69 5.46 -3.89
C ALA A 76 9.88 4.83 -3.14
N ILE A 77 10.32 5.47 -2.06
CA ILE A 77 11.42 4.99 -1.22
C ILE A 77 11.08 3.61 -0.62
N SER A 78 9.87 3.47 -0.07
CA SER A 78 9.44 2.20 0.52
C SER A 78 9.37 1.06 -0.48
N GLY A 79 8.88 1.32 -1.70
CA GLY A 79 8.82 0.30 -2.75
C GLY A 79 10.19 -0.35 -3.03
N ILE A 80 11.26 0.46 -3.00
CA ILE A 80 12.64 -0.03 -3.16
C ILE A 80 13.07 -0.86 -1.94
N ILE A 81 12.88 -0.32 -0.73
CA ILE A 81 13.32 -0.96 0.52
C ILE A 81 12.59 -2.28 0.75
N ILE A 82 11.26 -2.25 0.72
CA ILE A 82 10.41 -3.41 0.98
C ILE A 82 10.49 -4.41 -0.16
N GLY A 83 10.69 -3.97 -1.42
CA GLY A 83 10.96 -4.86 -2.54
C GLY A 83 12.19 -5.74 -2.27
N GLY A 84 13.31 -5.13 -1.86
CA GLY A 84 14.50 -5.90 -1.51
C GLY A 84 14.33 -6.79 -0.26
N LEU A 85 13.48 -6.39 0.69
CA LEU A 85 13.16 -7.21 1.87
C LEU A 85 12.23 -8.38 1.54
N ALA A 86 11.34 -8.24 0.55
CA ALA A 86 10.38 -9.27 0.15
C ALA A 86 11.06 -10.53 -0.43
N ASP A 87 12.29 -10.38 -0.92
CA ASP A 87 13.12 -11.49 -1.39
C ASP A 87 13.83 -12.24 -0.26
N ARG A 88 14.05 -11.57 0.89
CA ARG A 88 14.83 -12.12 2.02
C ARG A 88 13.98 -12.58 3.19
N TYR A 89 12.81 -11.99 3.37
CA TYR A 89 11.92 -12.24 4.50
C TYR A 89 10.59 -12.85 4.04
N SER A 90 9.85 -13.40 5.01
CA SER A 90 8.51 -13.92 4.73
C SER A 90 7.58 -12.81 4.23
N ARG A 91 7.13 -12.94 2.97
CA ARG A 91 6.19 -12.03 2.30
C ARG A 91 4.92 -11.81 3.11
N LYS A 92 4.38 -12.86 3.75
CA LYS A 92 3.21 -12.77 4.63
C LYS A 92 3.45 -11.86 5.84
N LYS A 93 4.60 -11.99 6.50
CA LYS A 93 4.96 -11.15 7.66
C LYS A 93 5.16 -9.70 7.24
N LEU A 94 5.83 -9.48 6.11
CA LEU A 94 6.00 -8.13 5.55
C LEU A 94 4.66 -7.50 5.17
N MET A 95 3.75 -8.27 4.57
CA MET A 95 2.41 -7.80 4.21
C MET A 95 1.63 -7.34 5.45
N ILE A 96 1.64 -8.14 6.52
CA ILE A 96 0.99 -7.78 7.79
C ILE A 96 1.62 -6.51 8.38
N PHE A 97 2.94 -6.39 8.33
CA PHE A 97 3.65 -5.20 8.81
C PHE A 97 3.25 -3.93 8.05
N VAL A 98 3.30 -3.94 6.72
CA VAL A 98 2.96 -2.74 5.92
C VAL A 98 1.49 -2.38 6.04
N LEU A 99 0.58 -3.36 6.07
CA LEU A 99 -0.85 -3.12 6.28
C LEU A 99 -1.13 -2.59 7.69
N GLY A 100 -0.46 -3.11 8.71
CA GLY A 100 -0.55 -2.62 10.08
C GLY A 100 -0.07 -1.17 10.20
N LEU A 101 1.05 -0.83 9.55
CA LEU A 101 1.58 0.52 9.49
C LEU A 101 0.59 1.50 8.84
N MET A 102 -0.04 1.10 7.74
CA MET A 102 -1.09 1.90 7.08
C MET A 102 -2.32 2.08 7.96
N GLY A 103 -2.83 0.99 8.55
CA GLY A 103 -3.98 1.05 9.44
C GLY A 103 -3.75 1.99 10.61
N PHE A 104 -2.57 1.90 11.23
CA PHE A 104 -2.15 2.81 12.28
C PHE A 104 -2.10 4.28 11.81
N ALA A 105 -1.54 4.54 10.63
CA ALA A 105 -1.50 5.88 10.06
C ALA A 105 -2.90 6.48 9.83
N TYR A 106 -3.85 5.69 9.33
CA TYR A 106 -5.22 6.16 9.13
C TYR A 106 -5.98 6.37 10.44
N ILE A 107 -5.70 5.55 11.46
CA ILE A 107 -6.21 5.78 12.81
C ILE A 107 -5.68 7.10 13.36
N LEU A 108 -4.38 7.40 13.20
CA LEU A 108 -3.80 8.68 13.61
C LEU A 108 -4.52 9.87 12.97
N ASN A 109 -4.84 9.81 11.68
CA ASN A 109 -5.63 10.84 11.00
C ASN A 109 -7.04 10.98 11.59
N GLY A 110 -7.69 9.86 11.92
CA GLY A 110 -9.04 9.87 12.49
C GLY A 110 -9.12 10.50 13.88
N PHE A 111 -8.03 10.47 14.66
CA PHE A 111 -7.94 11.07 16.00
C PHE A 111 -7.22 12.44 16.01
N ALA A 112 -6.86 12.98 14.84
CA ALA A 112 -6.22 14.28 14.77
C ALA A 112 -7.18 15.38 15.25
N PRO A 113 -6.77 16.26 16.19
CA PRO A 113 -7.63 17.32 16.67
C PRO A 113 -7.89 18.35 15.57
N ALA A 114 -9.14 18.76 15.40
CA ALA A 114 -9.52 19.80 14.43
C ALA A 114 -9.12 21.20 14.92
N ALA A 115 -9.00 22.14 13.98
CA ALA A 115 -8.80 23.57 14.23
C ALA A 115 -7.52 23.96 15.00
N GLN A 116 -6.49 23.11 15.02
CA GLN A 116 -5.19 23.44 15.62
C GLN A 116 -4.13 23.84 14.59
N GLY A 117 -4.54 24.16 13.37
CA GLY A 117 -3.67 24.64 12.30
C GLY A 117 -2.49 23.72 12.04
N THR A 118 -1.28 24.24 12.24
CA THR A 118 -0.01 23.54 11.99
C THR A 118 0.13 22.25 12.80
N PHE A 119 -0.41 22.17 14.02
CA PHE A 119 -0.32 20.95 14.82
C PHE A 119 -1.11 19.80 14.19
N THR A 120 -2.35 20.06 13.79
CA THR A 120 -3.18 19.10 13.05
C THR A 120 -2.48 18.70 11.74
N TRP A 121 -1.96 19.68 11.01
CA TRP A 121 -1.23 19.43 9.76
C TRP A 121 -0.02 18.51 9.95
N MET A 122 0.78 18.68 11.01
CA MET A 122 1.92 17.80 11.30
C MET A 122 1.50 16.35 11.53
N ILE A 123 0.37 16.11 12.20
CA ILE A 123 -0.16 14.76 12.40
C ILE A 123 -0.49 14.12 11.04
N PHE A 124 -1.19 14.85 10.17
CA PHE A 124 -1.51 14.37 8.82
C PHE A 124 -0.26 14.17 7.95
N LEU A 125 0.76 15.01 8.10
CA LEU A 125 2.03 14.85 7.40
C LEU A 125 2.75 13.56 7.82
N ILE A 126 2.85 13.30 9.13
CA ILE A 126 3.45 12.07 9.68
C ILE A 126 2.64 10.86 9.22
N ALA A 127 1.31 10.91 9.31
CA ALA A 127 0.44 9.84 8.83
C ALA A 127 0.58 9.62 7.32
N SER A 128 0.79 10.66 6.52
CA SER A 128 1.04 10.55 5.08
C SER A 128 2.35 9.82 4.79
N ILE A 129 3.41 10.08 5.56
CA ILE A 129 4.68 9.35 5.46
C ILE A 129 4.47 7.86 5.78
N LEU A 130 3.81 7.56 6.91
CA LEU A 130 3.60 6.18 7.36
C LEU A 130 2.70 5.39 6.39
N SER A 131 1.59 6.00 5.95
CA SER A 131 0.68 5.38 4.99
C SER A 131 1.33 5.23 3.60
N GLY A 132 2.05 6.26 3.13
CA GLY A 132 2.83 6.19 1.90
C GLY A 132 3.87 5.09 1.93
N PHE A 133 4.60 4.96 3.05
CA PHE A 133 5.55 3.87 3.25
C PHE A 133 4.85 2.50 3.15
N GLY A 134 3.71 2.32 3.79
CA GLY A 134 2.97 1.05 3.70
C GLY A 134 2.44 0.74 2.29
N ILE A 135 1.89 1.74 1.59
CA ILE A 135 1.39 1.61 0.20
C ILE A 135 2.53 1.21 -0.74
N GLY A 136 3.68 1.88 -0.62
CA GLY A 136 4.86 1.62 -1.45
C GLY A 136 5.36 0.19 -1.32
N GLY A 137 5.38 -0.33 -0.08
CA GLY A 137 5.83 -1.69 0.20
C GLY A 137 4.82 -2.77 -0.20
N LEU A 138 3.53 -2.46 -0.26
CA LEU A 138 2.51 -3.44 -0.60
C LEU A 138 2.63 -3.93 -2.06
N ARG A 139 2.89 -3.03 -3.02
CA ARG A 139 2.97 -3.36 -4.45
C ARG A 139 3.98 -4.46 -4.79
N PRO A 140 5.26 -4.40 -4.37
CA PRO A 140 6.21 -5.46 -4.68
C PRO A 140 5.84 -6.78 -3.99
N ILE A 141 5.30 -6.74 -2.76
CA ILE A 141 4.85 -7.95 -2.06
C ILE A 141 3.71 -8.63 -2.83
N LEU A 142 2.73 -7.85 -3.31
CA LEU A 142 1.61 -8.36 -4.07
C LEU A 142 2.06 -8.96 -5.40
N LEU A 143 2.95 -8.29 -6.14
CA LEU A 143 3.47 -8.78 -7.42
C LEU A 143 4.21 -10.11 -7.25
N SER A 144 5.03 -10.21 -6.20
CA SER A 144 5.73 -11.45 -5.89
C SER A 144 4.76 -12.56 -5.47
N TYR A 145 3.72 -12.23 -4.70
CA TYR A 145 2.70 -13.21 -4.28
C TYR A 145 1.86 -13.72 -5.46
N THR A 146 1.41 -12.82 -6.34
CA THR A 146 0.68 -13.22 -7.55
C THR A 146 1.54 -14.09 -8.45
N ASN A 147 2.82 -13.76 -8.62
CA ASN A 147 3.75 -14.57 -9.41
C ASN A 147 3.95 -15.98 -8.84
N ASP A 148 3.92 -16.17 -7.53
CA ASP A 148 3.99 -17.51 -6.92
C ASP A 148 2.70 -18.34 -7.07
N SER A 149 1.56 -17.66 -7.21
CA SER A 149 0.22 -18.28 -7.32
C SER A 149 -0.23 -18.60 -8.76
N LEU A 150 0.53 -18.15 -9.75
CA LEU A 150 0.31 -18.36 -11.19
C LEU A 150 1.23 -19.44 -11.76
#